data_AF-A0AAX2GYT9-F1
#
_entry.id   AF-A0AAX2GYT9-F1
#
_cell.length_a   1.000
_cell.length_b   1.000
_cell.length_c   1.000
_cell.angle_alpha   90.00
_cell.angle_beta   90.00
_cell.angle_gamma   90.00
#
_symmetry.space_group_name_H-M   'P 1'
#
loop_
_entity.id
_entity.type
_entity.pdbx_description
1 polymer ?
#
loop_
_entity_poly.entity_id
_entity_poly.type
_entity_poly.pdbx_seq_one_letter_code
_entity_poly.pdbx_strand_id
1 'polypeptide(L)'
;MDLNPYSYAMNASRMLDPKAHYPYRYTLMNIFDEFENNYSDMNVADIRLRAKLSWKITPKLEATALGAIRYQGTSIIKTKTENSNYARAYREMSSKGIINHNEFLYEDPYDPYDERRTVLPEGGFLTNVNRTLNRKDFRATLNYHNTFDKLHTVNILAGAEADDTYRNNNSTIDYGVIYGLGDMGYFSYEAFKQLQEKSQSYYTIERTTSRNVGFFGKCLL
;
A
#
# COMPACT_ATOMS: atom_id res chain seq x y z
N MET A 1 2.49 -8.35 9.04
CA MET A 1 3.64 -8.52 8.13
C MET A 1 3.09 -8.90 6.77
N ASP A 2 3.12 -7.98 5.81
CA ASP A 2 3.01 -8.38 4.41
C ASP A 2 4.24 -9.25 4.13
N LEU A 3 4.02 -10.48 3.67
CA LEU A 3 5.09 -11.45 3.46
C LEU A 3 5.88 -11.03 2.21
N ASN A 4 6.92 -10.23 2.41
CA ASN A 4 7.82 -9.84 1.34
C ASN A 4 9.00 -10.82 1.29
N PRO A 5 9.18 -11.58 0.19
CA PRO A 5 10.26 -12.56 0.08
C PRO A 5 11.65 -11.96 0.29
N TYR A 6 11.87 -10.74 -0.21
CA TYR A 6 13.14 -10.04 -0.06
C TYR A 6 13.42 -9.68 1.40
N SER A 7 12.42 -9.17 2.13
CA SER A 7 12.59 -8.78 3.53
C SER A 7 12.80 -10.01 4.43
N TYR A 8 12.11 -11.12 4.14
CA TYR A 8 12.34 -12.37 4.85
C TYR A 8 13.75 -12.89 4.62
N ALA A 9 14.22 -12.95 3.37
CA ALA A 9 15.56 -13.44 3.05
C ALA A 9 16.69 -12.62 3.70
N MET A 10 16.47 -11.31 3.92
CA MET A 10 17.45 -10.44 4.57
C MET A 10 17.52 -10.67 6.09
N ASN A 11 16.38 -10.90 6.74
CA ASN A 11 16.26 -10.96 8.20
C ASN A 11 16.29 -12.38 8.77
N ALA A 12 16.00 -13.39 7.95
CA ALA A 12 16.03 -14.77 8.38
C ALA A 12 17.46 -15.21 8.69
N SER A 13 17.63 -15.92 9.80
CA SER A 13 18.92 -16.53 10.13
C SER A 13 19.30 -17.53 9.04
N ARG A 14 20.54 -17.43 8.54
CA ARG A 14 21.10 -18.31 7.52
C ARG A 14 21.41 -19.72 8.04
N MET A 15 21.24 -19.95 9.35
CA MET A 15 21.45 -21.25 10.00
C MET A 15 20.16 -22.08 10.15
N LEU A 16 19.00 -21.51 9.86
CA LEU A 16 17.73 -22.22 9.94
C LEU A 16 17.53 -23.08 8.68
N ASP A 17 17.00 -24.29 8.86
CA ASP A 17 16.62 -25.14 7.74
C ASP A 17 15.38 -24.52 7.07
N PRO A 18 15.45 -24.16 5.78
CA PRO A 18 14.33 -23.53 5.08
C PRO A 18 13.09 -24.42 4.99
N LYS A 19 13.20 -25.74 5.19
CA LYS A 19 12.08 -26.70 5.15
C LYS A 19 11.52 -27.06 6.52
N ALA A 20 12.18 -26.68 7.60
CA ALA A 20 11.68 -26.95 8.95
C ALA A 20 10.57 -25.97 9.35
N HIS A 21 9.71 -26.40 10.27
CA HIS A 21 8.69 -25.53 10.87
C HIS A 21 9.20 -24.97 12.19
N TYR A 22 9.19 -23.64 12.31
CA TYR A 22 9.62 -22.95 13.52
C TYR A 22 8.44 -22.27 14.21
N PRO A 23 8.43 -22.20 15.55
CA PRO A 23 7.39 -21.51 16.28
C PRO A 23 7.42 -20.00 15.99
N TYR A 24 6.30 -19.45 15.53
CA TYR A 24 6.09 -18.04 15.24
C TYR A 24 4.62 -17.66 15.51
N ARG A 25 4.38 -16.57 16.26
CA ARG A 25 3.01 -16.17 16.68
C ARG A 25 2.20 -17.34 17.27
N TYR A 26 2.80 -18.04 18.22
CA TYR A 26 2.22 -19.19 18.92
C TYR A 26 1.97 -20.44 18.06
N THR A 27 2.09 -20.38 16.73
CA THR A 27 1.89 -21.53 15.83
C THR A 27 3.17 -21.89 15.07
N LEU A 28 3.23 -23.10 14.53
CA LEU A 28 4.34 -23.52 13.67
C LEU A 28 4.21 -22.88 12.28
N MET A 29 5.30 -22.28 11.80
CA MET A 29 5.39 -21.59 10.51
C MET A 29 6.53 -22.17 9.67
N ASN A 30 6.26 -22.35 8.37
CA ASN A 30 7.28 -22.48 7.34
C ASN A 30 7.07 -21.39 6.29
N ILE A 31 8.16 -20.85 5.73
CA ILE A 31 8.07 -19.73 4.79
C ILE A 31 7.43 -20.13 3.44
N PHE A 32 7.65 -21.35 2.96
CA PHE A 32 7.06 -21.82 1.71
C PHE A 32 5.55 -22.01 1.86
N ASP A 33 5.13 -22.63 2.96
CA ASP A 33 3.71 -22.75 3.31
C ASP A 33 3.05 -21.37 3.42
N GLU A 34 3.74 -20.39 4.02
CA GLU A 34 3.22 -19.03 4.07
C GLU A 34 3.15 -18.35 2.70
N PHE A 35 4.04 -18.61 1.75
CA PHE A 35 3.89 -18.04 0.41
C PHE A 35 2.66 -18.58 -0.33
N GLU A 36 2.32 -19.85 -0.12
CA GLU A 36 1.12 -20.45 -0.71
C GLU A 36 -0.16 -19.98 -0.03
N ASN A 37 -0.09 -19.65 1.26
CA ASN A 37 -1.25 -19.33 2.09
C ASN A 37 -1.41 -17.84 2.42
N ASN A 38 -0.43 -16.99 2.09
CA ASN A 38 -0.43 -15.54 2.32
C ASN A 38 0.17 -14.82 1.12
N TYR A 39 -0.67 -14.59 0.12
CA TYR A 39 -0.28 -13.99 -1.16
C TYR A 39 -1.11 -12.74 -1.47
N SER A 40 -0.74 -12.02 -2.52
CA SER A 40 -1.45 -10.81 -2.94
C SER A 40 -1.47 -10.67 -4.45
N ASP A 41 -2.66 -10.49 -5.00
CA ASP A 41 -2.89 -10.23 -6.41
C ASP A 41 -3.09 -8.74 -6.63
N MET A 42 -2.46 -8.20 -7.67
CA MET A 42 -2.53 -6.78 -7.98
C MET A 42 -2.85 -6.56 -9.46
N ASN A 43 -3.89 -5.77 -9.71
CA ASN A 43 -4.26 -5.29 -11.04
C ASN A 43 -4.09 -3.77 -11.12
N VAL A 44 -3.38 -3.30 -12.14
CA VAL A 44 -3.07 -1.88 -12.34
C VAL A 44 -3.49 -1.44 -13.74
N ALA A 45 -4.38 -0.45 -13.81
CA ALA A 45 -4.68 0.28 -15.02
C ALA A 45 -4.05 1.67 -14.91
N ASP A 46 -3.15 2.05 -15.83
CA ASP A 46 -2.46 3.35 -15.83
C ASP A 46 -2.56 4.00 -17.22
N ILE A 47 -3.24 5.15 -17.29
CA ILE A 47 -3.40 5.95 -18.49
C ILE A 47 -2.63 7.25 -18.29
N ARG A 48 -1.71 7.54 -19.22
CA ARG A 48 -0.86 8.73 -19.18
C ARG A 48 -0.89 9.44 -20.52
N LEU A 49 -1.40 10.67 -20.51
CA LEU A 49 -1.40 11.56 -21.67
C LEU A 49 -0.45 12.73 -21.39
N ARG A 50 0.48 12.97 -22.31
CA ARG A 50 1.43 14.09 -22.22
C ARG A 50 1.46 14.82 -23.56
N ALA A 51 1.25 16.12 -23.51
CA ALA A 51 1.32 17.01 -24.66
C ALA A 51 2.38 18.08 -24.41
N LYS A 52 3.20 18.33 -25.42
CA LYS A 52 4.22 19.38 -25.40
C LYS A 52 4.04 20.25 -26.64
N LEU A 53 3.91 21.55 -26.44
CA LEU A 53 3.88 22.56 -27.48
C LEU A 53 5.11 23.45 -27.33
N SER A 54 5.89 23.59 -28.39
CA SER A 54 7.05 24.49 -28.43
C SER A 54 6.85 25.50 -29.55
N TRP A 55 6.98 26.79 -29.21
CA TRP A 55 6.77 27.92 -30.11
C TRP A 55 8.01 28.82 -30.09
N LYS A 56 8.60 29.06 -31.26
CA LYS A 56 9.67 30.05 -31.43
C LYS A 56 9.07 31.43 -31.76
N ILE A 57 8.97 32.31 -30.75
CA ILE A 57 8.33 33.63 -30.89
C ILE A 57 9.25 34.56 -31.68
N THR A 58 10.54 34.52 -31.35
CA THR A 58 11.61 35.14 -32.14
C THR A 58 12.76 34.13 -32.25
N PRO A 59 13.76 34.33 -33.14
CA PRO A 59 14.94 33.46 -33.18
C PRO A 59 15.69 33.36 -31.85
N LYS A 60 15.44 34.30 -30.93
CA LYS A 60 16.08 34.41 -29.61
C LYS A 60 15.16 33.99 -28.46
N LEU A 61 13.87 33.75 -28.70
CA LEU A 61 12.88 33.45 -27.65
C LEU A 61 12.03 32.25 -28.03
N GLU A 62 12.12 31.20 -27.22
CA GLU A 62 11.33 29.98 -27.32
C GLU A 62 10.42 29.83 -26.10
N ALA A 63 9.13 29.68 -26.35
CA ALA A 63 8.15 29.32 -25.34
C ALA A 63 7.84 27.81 -25.46
N THR A 64 7.78 27.11 -24.34
CA THR A 64 7.35 25.71 -24.28
C THR A 64 6.28 25.57 -23.23
N ALA A 65 5.15 24.95 -23.61
CA ALA A 65 4.09 24.55 -22.72
C ALA A 65 4.02 23.01 -22.70
N LEU A 66 3.92 22.43 -21.50
CA LEU A 66 3.77 21.01 -21.28
C LEU A 66 2.55 20.77 -20.39
N GLY A 67 1.66 19.90 -20.84
CA GLY A 67 0.53 19.41 -20.07
C GLY A 67 0.61 17.90 -19.94
N ALA A 68 0.36 17.38 -18.74
CA ALA A 68 0.27 15.95 -18.50
C ALA A 68 -0.97 15.63 -17.66
N ILE A 69 -1.65 14.56 -18.02
CA ILE A 69 -2.74 13.98 -17.24
C ILE A 69 -2.42 12.51 -17.04
N ARG A 70 -2.56 12.04 -15.80
CA ARG A 70 -2.42 10.64 -15.42
C ARG A 70 -3.62 10.19 -14.62
N TYR A 71 -4.20 9.08 -15.03
CA TYR A 71 -5.22 8.34 -14.29
C TYR A 71 -4.67 6.95 -14.02
N GLN A 72 -4.64 6.55 -12.74
CA GLN A 72 -4.22 5.21 -12.36
C GLN A 72 -5.24 4.61 -11.39
N GLY A 73 -5.76 3.43 -11.72
CA GLY A 73 -6.53 2.58 -10.83
C GLY A 73 -5.71 1.37 -10.45
N THR A 74 -5.71 1.01 -9.16
CA THR A 74 -5.00 -0.15 -8.66
C THR A 74 -5.91 -0.90 -7.70
N SER A 75 -6.15 -2.18 -7.99
CA SER A 75 -6.87 -3.08 -7.11
C SER A 75 -5.90 -4.13 -6.60
N ILE A 76 -5.80 -4.28 -5.29
CA ILE A 76 -4.94 -5.24 -4.62
C ILE A 76 -5.83 -6.11 -3.76
N ILE A 77 -5.79 -7.41 -3.98
CA ILE A 77 -6.46 -8.41 -3.16
C ILE A 77 -5.37 -9.13 -2.39
N LYS A 78 -5.39 -9.06 -1.06
CA LYS A 78 -4.47 -9.81 -0.20
C LYS A 78 -5.22 -10.97 0.44
N THR A 79 -4.76 -12.17 0.18
CA THR A 79 -5.37 -13.39 0.66
C THR A 79 -4.50 -14.00 1.74
N LYS A 80 -5.10 -14.27 2.90
CA LYS A 80 -4.51 -15.11 3.95
C LYS A 80 -5.47 -16.26 4.18
N THR A 81 -5.11 -17.46 3.76
CA THR A 81 -5.98 -18.63 3.88
C THR A 81 -6.08 -19.10 5.34
N GLU A 82 -7.00 -20.03 5.61
CA GLU A 82 -7.13 -20.68 6.93
C GLU A 82 -5.86 -21.34 7.43
N ASN A 83 -4.97 -21.77 6.51
CA ASN A 83 -3.73 -22.46 6.83
C ASN A 83 -2.56 -21.49 7.08
N SER A 84 -2.74 -20.19 6.79
CA SER A 84 -1.72 -19.19 7.10
C SER A 84 -1.47 -19.14 8.62
N ASN A 85 -0.22 -18.97 9.00
CA ASN A 85 0.23 -18.81 10.39
C ASN A 85 -0.54 -17.70 11.10
N TYR A 86 -0.85 -16.63 10.37
CA TYR A 86 -1.65 -15.53 10.91
C TYR A 86 -3.07 -15.98 11.25
N ALA A 87 -3.77 -16.69 10.37
CA ALA A 87 -5.11 -17.22 10.67
C ALA A 87 -5.08 -18.29 11.78
N ARG A 88 -4.10 -19.19 11.74
CA ARG A 88 -3.92 -20.22 12.78
C ARG A 88 -3.64 -19.63 14.15
N ALA A 89 -2.90 -18.51 14.24
CA ALA A 89 -2.63 -17.84 15.51
C ALA A 89 -3.90 -17.37 16.24
N TYR A 90 -4.95 -17.00 15.50
CA TYR A 90 -6.26 -16.66 16.08
C TYR A 90 -7.01 -17.86 16.67
N ARG A 91 -6.58 -19.10 16.37
CA ARG A 91 -7.18 -20.35 16.85
C ARG A 91 -6.30 -21.09 17.86
N GLU A 92 -5.08 -20.62 18.06
CA GLU A 92 -4.08 -21.37 18.79
C GLU A 92 -4.30 -21.28 20.30
N MET A 93 -4.74 -22.41 20.85
CA MET A 93 -5.13 -22.57 22.26
C MET A 93 -4.57 -23.88 22.86
N SER A 94 -3.50 -24.45 22.29
CA SER A 94 -2.99 -25.78 22.68
C SER A 94 -2.52 -25.91 24.14
N SER A 95 -2.24 -24.81 24.84
CA SER A 95 -1.88 -24.82 26.25
C SER A 95 -2.35 -23.57 26.99
N LYS A 96 -2.58 -23.66 28.31
CA LYS A 96 -3.00 -22.51 29.14
C LYS A 96 -1.97 -21.38 29.12
N GLY A 97 -0.68 -21.71 29.00
CA GLY A 97 0.38 -20.72 28.82
C GLY A 97 0.23 -19.92 27.53
N ILE A 98 -0.11 -20.58 26.42
CA ILE A 98 -0.38 -19.90 25.14
C ILE A 98 -1.67 -19.10 25.23
N ILE A 99 -2.76 -19.69 25.73
CA ILE A 99 -4.06 -19.00 25.85
C ILE A 99 -3.89 -17.66 26.57
N ASN A 100 -3.24 -17.63 27.73
CA ASN A 100 -3.10 -16.42 28.54
C ASN A 100 -2.20 -15.34 27.91
N HIS A 101 -1.27 -15.69 27.02
CA HIS A 101 -0.35 -14.74 26.40
C HIS A 101 -0.69 -14.42 24.93
N ASN A 102 -1.55 -15.20 24.29
CA ASN A 102 -1.89 -15.03 22.89
C ASN A 102 -2.75 -13.78 22.69
N GLU A 103 -2.15 -12.75 22.08
CA GLU A 103 -2.79 -11.46 21.81
C GLU A 103 -3.85 -11.52 20.70
N PHE A 104 -3.90 -12.61 19.91
CA PHE A 104 -4.89 -12.78 18.85
C PHE A 104 -6.25 -13.24 19.40
N LEU A 105 -6.25 -13.92 20.55
CA LEU A 105 -7.48 -14.31 21.24
C LEU A 105 -8.18 -13.10 21.86
N TYR A 106 -9.48 -13.23 22.05
CA TYR A 106 -10.34 -12.22 22.64
C TYR A 106 -10.58 -12.53 24.11
N GLU A 107 -10.47 -11.49 24.93
CA GLU A 107 -10.73 -11.45 26.37
C GLU A 107 -11.57 -10.21 26.60
N ASP A 108 -12.72 -10.35 27.26
CA ASP A 108 -13.56 -9.20 27.57
C ASP A 108 -12.86 -8.29 28.58
N PRO A 109 -12.53 -7.04 28.23
CA PRO A 109 -11.82 -6.13 29.13
C PRO A 109 -12.66 -5.73 30.35
N TYR A 110 -13.97 -6.01 30.35
CA TYR A 110 -14.90 -5.68 31.43
C TYR A 110 -15.18 -6.86 32.37
N ASP A 111 -14.71 -8.07 32.07
CA ASP A 111 -14.85 -9.25 32.94
C ASP A 111 -13.47 -9.82 33.33
N PRO A 112 -13.02 -9.62 34.59
CA PRO A 112 -11.71 -10.08 35.05
C PRO A 112 -11.59 -11.61 35.18
N TYR A 113 -12.68 -12.37 35.00
CA TYR A 113 -12.68 -13.84 35.02
C TYR A 113 -12.89 -14.45 33.63
N ASP A 114 -12.99 -13.64 32.58
CA ASP A 114 -13.18 -14.15 31.22
C ASP A 114 -11.97 -14.94 30.74
N GLU A 115 -12.22 -16.02 30.03
CA GLU A 115 -11.16 -16.82 29.42
C GLU A 115 -10.98 -16.41 27.96
N ARG A 116 -9.72 -16.25 27.55
CA ARG A 116 -9.37 -15.95 26.17
C ARG A 116 -9.93 -17.00 25.21
N ARG A 117 -10.67 -16.55 24.20
CA ARG A 117 -11.30 -17.39 23.18
C ARG A 117 -11.03 -16.90 21.76
N THR A 118 -11.22 -17.77 20.77
CA THR A 118 -10.99 -17.44 19.36
C THR A 118 -12.12 -16.57 18.80
N VAL A 119 -11.76 -15.53 18.05
CA VAL A 119 -12.72 -14.74 17.25
C VAL A 119 -12.78 -15.16 15.79
N LEU A 120 -11.93 -16.10 15.39
CA LEU A 120 -11.86 -16.63 14.04
C LEU A 120 -11.84 -18.16 14.08
N PRO A 121 -12.95 -18.82 14.47
CA PRO A 121 -13.03 -20.28 14.53
C PRO A 121 -12.65 -20.95 13.21
N GLU A 122 -13.10 -20.39 12.08
CA GLU A 122 -12.89 -20.96 10.74
C GLU A 122 -12.51 -19.88 9.72
N GLY A 123 -11.82 -20.31 8.65
CA GLY A 123 -11.43 -19.46 7.51
C GLY A 123 -10.17 -18.62 7.71
N GLY A 124 -9.98 -17.64 6.84
CA GLY A 124 -8.83 -16.75 6.83
C GLY A 124 -9.26 -15.28 6.71
N PHE A 125 -8.39 -14.47 6.13
CA PHE A 125 -8.64 -13.05 5.91
C PHE A 125 -8.52 -12.73 4.43
N LEU A 126 -9.39 -11.84 3.95
CA LEU A 126 -9.30 -11.26 2.61
C LEU A 126 -9.21 -9.74 2.77
N THR A 127 -8.18 -9.11 2.25
CA THR A 127 -8.06 -7.64 2.28
C THR A 127 -8.17 -7.07 0.88
N ASN A 128 -9.20 -6.25 0.67
CA ASN A 128 -9.47 -5.57 -0.58
C ASN A 128 -8.97 -4.13 -0.50
N VAL A 129 -7.92 -3.79 -1.25
CA VAL A 129 -7.36 -2.44 -1.32
C VAL A 129 -7.57 -1.85 -2.71
N ASN A 130 -8.34 -0.78 -2.79
CA ASN A 130 -8.60 -0.04 -4.02
C ASN A 130 -7.97 1.36 -3.95
N ARG A 131 -7.04 1.63 -4.86
CA ARG A 131 -6.31 2.90 -4.97
C ARG A 131 -6.63 3.56 -6.30
N THR A 132 -6.96 4.84 -6.25
CA THR A 132 -7.08 5.68 -7.44
C THR A 132 -6.19 6.91 -7.33
N LEU A 133 -5.58 7.28 -8.45
CA LEU A 133 -4.69 8.43 -8.58
C LEU A 133 -5.09 9.22 -9.82
N ASN A 134 -5.45 10.47 -9.61
CA ASN A 134 -5.70 11.44 -10.67
C ASN A 134 -4.68 12.55 -10.53
N ARG A 135 -3.79 12.69 -11.50
CA ARG A 135 -2.76 13.71 -11.49
C ARG A 135 -2.82 14.55 -12.75
N LYS A 136 -2.77 15.86 -12.57
CA LYS A 136 -2.70 16.86 -13.63
C LYS A 136 -1.45 17.69 -13.37
N ASP A 137 -0.59 17.80 -14.38
CA ASP A 137 0.61 18.63 -14.33
C ASP A 137 0.57 19.60 -15.49
N PHE A 138 0.88 20.86 -15.22
CA PHE A 138 1.06 21.89 -16.21
C PHE A 138 2.40 22.59 -15.97
N ARG A 139 3.17 22.80 -17.03
CA ARG A 139 4.44 23.52 -16.96
C ARG A 139 4.56 24.44 -18.16
N ALA A 140 4.82 25.72 -17.89
CA ALA A 140 5.15 26.71 -18.90
C ALA A 140 6.59 27.18 -18.68
N THR A 141 7.38 27.21 -19.76
CA THR A 141 8.77 27.65 -19.72
C THR A 141 9.03 28.63 -20.87
N LEU A 142 9.73 29.71 -20.56
CA LEU A 142 10.27 30.66 -21.51
C LEU A 142 11.79 30.54 -21.50
N ASN A 143 12.37 30.37 -22.67
CA ASN A 143 13.80 30.28 -22.88
C ASN A 143 14.25 31.39 -23.83
N TYR A 144 15.13 32.26 -23.34
CA TYR A 144 15.75 33.33 -24.12
C TYR A 144 17.22 33.03 -24.34
N HIS A 145 17.63 33.02 -25.60
CA HIS A 145 19.00 32.77 -26.03
C HIS A 145 19.47 33.92 -26.92
N ASN A 146 20.53 34.62 -26.52
CA ASN A 146 21.14 35.66 -27.33
C ASN A 146 22.67 35.63 -27.24
N THR A 147 23.33 35.77 -28.39
CA THR A 147 24.79 35.85 -28.48
C THR A 147 25.17 37.26 -28.92
N PHE A 148 25.86 38.00 -28.06
CA PHE A 148 26.39 39.34 -28.36
C PHE A 148 27.83 39.22 -28.85
N ASP A 149 28.11 39.77 -30.04
CA ASP A 149 29.44 39.86 -30.66
C ASP A 149 30.27 38.57 -30.71
N LYS A 150 29.62 37.40 -30.63
CA LYS A 150 30.25 36.06 -30.54
C LYS A 150 31.20 35.88 -29.33
N LEU A 151 31.18 36.80 -28.37
CA LEU A 151 32.02 36.80 -27.16
C LEU A 151 31.21 36.56 -25.87
N HIS A 152 29.94 36.98 -25.83
CA HIS A 152 29.07 36.85 -24.64
C HIS A 152 27.76 36.13 -24.99
N THR A 153 27.45 35.04 -24.28
CA THR A 153 26.25 34.23 -24.54
C THR A 153 25.31 34.31 -23.34
N VAL A 154 24.17 34.96 -23.53
CA VAL A 154 23.15 35.11 -22.48
C VAL A 154 22.06 34.08 -22.68
N ASN A 155 21.85 33.23 -21.66
CA ASN A 155 20.78 32.25 -21.57
C ASN A 155 19.92 32.53 -20.35
N ILE A 156 18.67 32.90 -20.57
CA ILE A 156 17.69 33.13 -19.51
C ILE A 156 16.57 32.13 -19.67
N LEU A 157 16.34 31.32 -18.64
CA LEU A 157 15.24 30.39 -18.55
C LEU A 157 14.34 30.82 -17.39
N ALA A 158 13.05 30.95 -17.65
CA ALA A 158 12.03 31.19 -16.64
C ALA A 158 10.91 30.18 -16.84
N GLY A 159 10.26 29.76 -15.76
CA GLY A 159 9.15 28.84 -15.85
C GLY A 159 8.24 28.86 -14.64
N ALA A 160 7.03 28.39 -14.87
CA ALA A 160 6.04 28.14 -13.86
C ALA A 160 5.55 26.70 -14.02
N GLU A 161 5.27 26.06 -12.90
CA GLU A 161 4.65 24.75 -12.85
C GLU A 161 3.48 24.75 -11.88
N ALA A 162 2.46 23.98 -12.22
CA ALA A 162 1.31 23.74 -11.39
C ALA A 162 0.96 22.26 -11.44
N ASP A 163 0.72 21.66 -10.29
CA ASP A 163 0.28 20.27 -10.18
C ASP A 163 -0.95 20.16 -9.29
N ASP A 164 -1.84 19.25 -9.65
CA ASP A 164 -2.99 18.82 -8.86
C ASP A 164 -3.02 17.30 -8.84
N THR A 165 -2.90 16.74 -7.65
CA THR A 165 -2.88 15.30 -7.42
C THR A 165 -3.96 14.93 -6.42
N TYR A 166 -4.95 14.17 -6.87
CA TYR A 166 -5.95 13.51 -6.03
C TYR A 166 -5.63 12.03 -5.89
N ARG A 167 -5.63 11.54 -4.65
CA ARG A 167 -5.45 10.13 -4.30
C ARG A 167 -6.61 9.69 -3.43
N ASN A 168 -7.15 8.52 -3.72
CA ASN A 168 -8.10 7.84 -2.86
C ASN A 168 -7.61 6.41 -2.62
N ASN A 169 -7.52 6.00 -1.38
CA ASN A 169 -7.06 4.69 -0.94
C ASN A 169 -8.13 4.12 0.00
N ASN A 170 -8.82 3.08 -0.46
CA ASN A 170 -9.84 2.38 0.30
C ASN A 170 -9.32 0.98 0.61
N SER A 171 -9.45 0.53 1.85
CA SER A 171 -9.11 -0.82 2.27
C SER A 171 -10.26 -1.40 3.08
N THR A 172 -10.61 -2.65 2.84
CA THR A 172 -11.58 -3.42 3.62
C THR A 172 -10.97 -4.76 3.97
N ILE A 173 -11.20 -5.25 5.18
CA ILE A 173 -10.70 -6.54 5.65
C ILE A 173 -11.90 -7.44 5.95
N ASP A 174 -12.03 -8.54 5.22
CA ASP A 174 -13.05 -9.55 5.45
C ASP A 174 -12.48 -10.68 6.32
N TYR A 175 -13.25 -11.09 7.32
CA TYR A 175 -12.88 -12.08 8.32
C TYR A 175 -13.64 -13.38 8.07
N GLY A 176 -12.95 -14.51 8.20
CA GLY A 176 -13.53 -15.85 8.19
C GLY A 176 -13.87 -16.38 6.80
N VAL A 177 -13.12 -15.99 5.78
CA VAL A 177 -13.27 -16.53 4.42
C VAL A 177 -12.66 -17.94 4.37
N ILE A 178 -13.47 -18.97 4.14
CA ILE A 178 -13.04 -20.37 4.07
C ILE A 178 -12.68 -20.71 2.63
N TYR A 179 -11.38 -20.77 2.34
CA TYR A 179 -10.88 -20.96 0.98
C TYR A 179 -11.02 -22.43 0.54
N GLY A 180 -10.85 -23.38 1.47
CA GLY A 180 -11.04 -24.81 1.19
C GLY A 180 -12.48 -25.21 0.81
N LEU A 181 -13.46 -24.35 1.08
CA LEU A 181 -14.88 -24.55 0.76
C LEU A 181 -15.39 -23.62 -0.35
N GLY A 182 -14.50 -23.05 -1.16
CA GLY A 182 -14.89 -22.15 -2.26
C GLY A 182 -15.30 -20.77 -1.77
N ASP A 183 -14.50 -20.18 -0.87
CA ASP A 183 -14.64 -18.83 -0.33
C ASP A 183 -15.93 -18.57 0.46
N MET A 184 -16.45 -19.61 1.15
CA MET A 184 -17.60 -19.45 2.04
C MET A 184 -17.25 -18.50 3.21
N GLY A 185 -18.15 -17.58 3.54
CA GLY A 185 -17.97 -16.67 4.67
C GLY A 185 -18.46 -17.28 5.99
N TYR A 186 -17.58 -17.32 6.99
CA TYR A 186 -17.92 -17.55 8.38
C TYR A 186 -17.78 -16.24 9.17
N PHE A 187 -18.89 -15.74 9.70
CA PHE A 187 -18.91 -14.45 10.40
C PHE A 187 -19.04 -14.65 11.91
N SER A 188 -18.07 -14.10 12.67
CA SER A 188 -18.14 -14.03 14.13
C SER A 188 -18.36 -12.59 14.60
N TYR A 189 -19.38 -12.36 15.44
CA TYR A 189 -19.62 -11.04 16.01
C TYR A 189 -18.49 -10.60 16.94
N GLU A 190 -17.80 -11.55 17.58
CA GLU A 190 -16.71 -11.28 18.53
C GLU A 190 -15.49 -10.69 17.84
N ALA A 191 -15.28 -11.00 16.56
CA ALA A 191 -14.24 -10.36 15.75
C ALA A 191 -14.46 -8.85 15.66
N PHE A 192 -15.69 -8.40 15.41
CA PHE A 192 -16.01 -6.98 15.32
C PHE A 192 -15.95 -6.29 16.68
N LYS A 193 -16.40 -6.97 17.74
CA LYS A 193 -16.26 -6.48 19.12
C LYS A 193 -14.78 -6.28 19.47
N GLN A 194 -13.94 -7.28 19.21
CA GLN A 194 -12.49 -7.20 19.43
C GLN A 194 -11.85 -6.06 18.62
N LEU A 195 -12.22 -5.89 17.35
CA LEU A 195 -11.69 -4.80 16.53
C LEU A 195 -12.01 -3.44 17.12
N GLN A 196 -13.25 -3.24 17.56
CA GLN A 196 -13.68 -1.99 18.18
C GLN A 196 -12.92 -1.72 19.48
N GLU A 197 -12.81 -2.71 20.36
CA GLU A 197 -12.13 -2.59 21.65
C GLU A 197 -10.62 -2.38 21.51
N LYS A 198 -9.99 -2.99 20.51
CA LYS A 198 -8.56 -2.78 20.17
C LYS A 198 -8.31 -1.55 19.30
N SER A 199 -9.35 -0.75 18.99
CA SER A 199 -9.26 0.40 18.06
C SER A 199 -8.65 0.03 16.70
N GLN A 200 -8.91 -1.19 16.23
CA GLN A 200 -8.51 -1.68 14.92
C GLN A 200 -9.61 -1.39 13.91
N SER A 201 -9.24 -0.89 12.73
CA SER A 201 -10.20 -0.54 11.69
C SER A 201 -10.60 -1.75 10.85
N TYR A 202 -11.90 -2.00 10.68
CA TYR A 202 -12.43 -2.96 9.69
C TYR A 202 -12.25 -2.45 8.26
N TYR A 203 -12.40 -1.14 8.07
CA TYR A 203 -12.18 -0.46 6.80
C TYR A 203 -11.40 0.84 7.01
N THR A 204 -10.66 1.26 5.99
CA THR A 204 -9.91 2.51 5.96
C THR A 204 -10.21 3.24 4.67
N ILE A 205 -10.51 4.53 4.76
CA ILE A 205 -10.75 5.41 3.61
C ILE A 205 -9.87 6.63 3.78
N GLU A 206 -8.89 6.77 2.89
CA GLU A 206 -7.94 7.87 2.90
C GLU A 206 -8.05 8.63 1.58
N ARG A 207 -8.31 9.94 1.69
CA ARG A 207 -8.37 10.85 0.55
C ARG A 207 -7.36 11.95 0.74
N THR A 208 -6.48 12.12 -0.23
CA THR A 208 -5.44 13.14 -0.19
C THR A 208 -5.51 13.96 -1.45
N THR A 209 -5.55 15.28 -1.30
CA THR A 209 -5.42 16.23 -2.39
C THR A 209 -4.16 17.04 -2.15
N SER A 210 -3.29 17.12 -3.14
CA SER A 210 -2.10 17.98 -3.14
C SER A 210 -2.17 18.90 -4.34
N ARG A 211 -1.98 20.19 -4.09
CA ARG A 211 -1.97 21.23 -5.12
C ARG A 211 -0.76 22.10 -4.87
N ASN A 212 0.13 22.19 -5.86
CA ASN A 212 1.32 23.02 -5.74
C ASN A 212 1.44 23.90 -6.98
N VAL A 213 2.02 25.07 -6.75
CA VAL A 213 2.41 26.02 -7.79
C VAL A 213 3.82 26.47 -7.48
N GLY A 214 4.70 26.38 -8.48
CA GLY A 214 6.10 26.74 -8.37
C GLY A 214 6.52 27.67 -9.50
N PHE A 215 7.47 28.56 -9.20
CA PHE A 215 8.11 29.42 -10.18
C PHE A 215 9.62 29.21 -10.08
N PHE A 216 10.29 29.14 -11.23
CA PHE A 216 11.73 28.96 -11.30
C PHE A 216 12.36 29.83 -12.38
N GLY A 217 13.61 30.20 -12.16
CA GLY A 217 14.40 30.99 -13.10
C GLY A 217 15.87 30.62 -13.01
N LYS A 218 16.56 30.66 -14.16
CA LYS A 218 17.99 30.46 -14.29
C LYS A 218 18.55 31.45 -15.30
N CYS A 219 19.64 32.12 -14.95
CA CYS A 219 20.39 32.99 -15.86
C CYS A 219 21.84 32.47 -15.96
N LEU A 220 22.35 32.37 -17.17
CA LEU A 220 23.75 32.06 -17.48
C LEU A 220 24.27 33.16 -18.42
N LEU A 221 25.45 33.70 -18.11
CA LEU A 221 26.16 34.76 -18.85
C LEU A 221 27.47 34.21 -19.43
#